data_AF-A0A7C5HAR4-F1
#
_entry.id   AF-A0A7C5HAR4-F1
#
_cell.length_a   1.000
_cell.length_b   1.000
_cell.length_c   1.000
_cell.angle_alpha   90.00
_cell.angle_beta   90.00
_cell.angle_gamma   90.00
#
_symmetry.space_group_name_H-M   'P 1'
#
loop_
_entity.id
_entity.type
_entity.pdbx_description
1 polymer ?
#
loop_
_entity_poly.entity_id
_entity_poly.type
_entity_poly.pdbx_seq_one_letter_code
_entity_poly.pdbx_strand_id
1 'polypeptide(L)'
;MTIKEAILKSLEDLHLLFSTYLNSKNILNKTIFHEQSNNNDGHQKWIHPDMIGIEFSSFKTDETQRLIRSLNSVDTFRLNSYELKKEIRTDYELKKSYFQAVSNSSWANYGYLVALEINSNSSLMNEMERLNESFGIGIIELKSNPFESKILFPAKYKELDFKTIDKLCDINDDFRKYIELIEEIMTADKKNIVRIKKELDEFSDNILNNESEIEMYCRKKGIPFEDVVDE
;
A
#
# COMPACT_ATOMS: atom_id res chain seq x y z
N MET A 1 -31.39 -20.98 1.07
CA MET A 1 -29.97 -20.62 1.22
C MET A 1 -29.48 -20.29 -0.17
N THR A 2 -29.54 -19.01 -0.53
CA THR A 2 -29.43 -18.54 -1.92
C THR A 2 -27.99 -18.14 -2.19
N ILE A 3 -27.55 -18.28 -3.45
CA ILE A 3 -26.19 -18.08 -4.01
C ILE A 3 -25.54 -16.70 -3.72
N LYS A 4 -26.15 -15.83 -2.90
CA LYS A 4 -25.74 -14.45 -2.61
C LYS A 4 -24.72 -14.26 -1.48
N GLU A 5 -24.39 -15.29 -0.68
CA GLU A 5 -23.49 -15.13 0.48
C GLU A 5 -22.02 -15.55 0.24
N ALA A 6 -21.64 -16.01 -0.96
CA ALA A 6 -20.36 -16.72 -1.11
C ALA A 6 -19.59 -16.45 -2.42
N ILE A 7 -19.50 -15.19 -2.88
CA ILE A 7 -18.36 -14.78 -3.72
C ILE A 7 -17.41 -14.02 -2.82
N LEU A 8 -16.52 -14.80 -2.21
CA LEU A 8 -15.47 -14.36 -1.31
C LEU A 8 -14.64 -13.27 -1.99
N LYS A 9 -14.75 -12.02 -1.52
CA LYS A 9 -13.82 -10.91 -1.82
C LYS A 9 -12.41 -11.45 -1.60
N SER A 10 -11.65 -11.82 -2.62
CA SER A 10 -10.30 -12.38 -2.37
C SER A 10 -9.39 -11.26 -1.86
N LEU A 11 -8.29 -11.61 -1.19
CA LEU A 11 -7.29 -10.59 -0.86
C LEU A 11 -6.74 -9.98 -2.15
N GLU A 12 -6.51 -10.77 -3.19
CA GLU A 12 -6.08 -10.31 -4.52
C GLU A 12 -7.01 -9.25 -5.13
N ASP A 13 -8.33 -9.35 -4.93
CA ASP A 13 -9.27 -8.37 -5.47
C ASP A 13 -9.13 -6.99 -4.78
N LEU A 14 -8.71 -7.00 -3.51
CA LEU A 14 -8.42 -5.79 -2.75
C LEU A 14 -7.15 -5.09 -3.27
N HIS A 15 -6.16 -5.86 -3.72
CA HIS A 15 -4.90 -5.33 -4.21
C HIS A 15 -5.12 -4.49 -5.48
N LEU A 16 -5.90 -4.97 -6.45
CA LEU A 16 -6.17 -4.21 -7.69
C LEU A 16 -6.89 -2.87 -7.42
N LEU A 17 -7.89 -2.87 -6.53
CA LEU A 17 -8.57 -1.64 -6.12
C LEU A 17 -7.61 -0.68 -5.42
N PHE A 18 -6.76 -1.21 -4.53
CA PHE A 18 -5.81 -0.38 -3.80
C PHE A 18 -4.67 0.14 -4.70
N SER A 19 -4.16 -0.66 -5.64
CA SER A 19 -3.22 -0.22 -6.68
C SER A 19 -3.80 0.93 -7.50
N THR A 20 -5.09 0.87 -7.82
CA THR A 20 -5.79 1.96 -8.52
C THR A 20 -5.85 3.23 -7.67
N TYR A 21 -6.13 3.13 -6.37
CA TYR A 21 -6.05 4.25 -5.44
C TYR A 21 -4.63 4.84 -5.37
N LEU A 22 -3.61 4.00 -5.18
CA LEU A 22 -2.21 4.44 -5.08
C LEU A 22 -1.75 5.14 -6.36
N ASN A 23 -2.12 4.63 -7.53
CA ASN A 23 -1.81 5.26 -8.81
C ASN A 23 -2.46 6.65 -8.94
N SER A 24 -3.69 6.84 -8.44
CA SER A 24 -4.33 8.16 -8.39
C SER A 24 -3.58 9.19 -7.53
N LYS A 25 -2.71 8.71 -6.63
CA LYS A 25 -1.81 9.50 -5.79
C LYS A 25 -0.39 9.58 -6.33
N ASN A 26 -0.14 9.10 -7.56
CA ASN A 26 1.18 8.99 -8.19
C ASN A 26 2.17 8.11 -7.39
N ILE A 27 1.65 7.06 -6.74
CA ILE A 27 2.44 6.08 -6.00
C ILE A 27 2.55 4.81 -6.87
N LEU A 28 3.74 4.56 -7.39
CA LEU A 28 4.04 3.31 -8.09
C LEU A 28 4.10 2.20 -7.03
N ASN A 29 3.47 1.06 -7.27
CA ASN A 29 3.24 0.07 -6.22
C ASN A 29 3.40 -1.36 -6.72
N LYS A 30 3.71 -2.27 -5.80
CA LYS A 30 3.90 -3.69 -6.06
C LYS A 30 3.34 -4.51 -4.92
N THR A 31 2.57 -5.54 -5.25
CA THR A 31 2.14 -6.57 -4.31
C THR A 31 3.30 -7.49 -4.02
N ILE A 32 3.50 -7.78 -2.73
CA ILE A 32 4.54 -8.70 -2.27
C ILE A 32 3.85 -9.98 -1.79
N PHE A 33 3.78 -10.98 -2.66
CA PHE A 33 3.16 -12.26 -2.32
C PHE A 33 4.08 -13.07 -1.41
N HIS A 34 3.61 -13.37 -0.20
CA HIS A 34 4.34 -14.21 0.74
C HIS A 34 4.63 -15.60 0.15
N GLU A 35 3.71 -16.15 -0.64
CA GLU A 35 3.81 -17.47 -1.28
C GLU A 35 4.98 -17.58 -2.26
N GLN A 36 5.46 -16.45 -2.78
CA GLN A 36 6.61 -16.39 -3.69
C GLN A 36 7.94 -16.25 -2.94
N SER A 37 7.92 -16.31 -1.61
CA SER A 37 9.14 -16.15 -0.80
C SER A 37 9.87 -17.48 -0.59
N ASN A 38 11.20 -17.44 -0.62
CA ASN A 38 12.08 -18.62 -0.73
C ASN A 38 12.17 -19.51 0.54
N ASN A 39 11.28 -19.36 1.53
CA ASN A 39 11.26 -20.20 2.74
C ASN A 39 9.85 -20.35 3.34
N ASN A 40 9.30 -21.57 3.28
CA ASN A 40 8.02 -21.96 3.89
C ASN A 40 8.10 -22.18 5.43
N ASP A 41 9.01 -21.50 6.12
CA ASP A 41 9.12 -21.63 7.57
C ASP A 41 7.97 -20.88 8.25
N GLY A 42 7.18 -21.58 9.06
CA GLY A 42 6.00 -21.05 9.74
C GLY A 42 6.25 -19.82 10.64
N HIS A 43 7.52 -19.49 10.90
CA HIS A 43 7.97 -18.29 11.61
C HIS A 43 8.03 -17.02 10.73
N GLN A 44 7.91 -17.14 9.39
CA GLN A 44 7.98 -16.02 8.44
C GLN A 44 6.61 -15.39 8.11
N LYS A 45 5.52 -15.84 8.75
CA LYS A 45 4.18 -15.26 8.55
C LYS A 45 4.04 -13.79 9.00
N TRP A 46 5.05 -13.22 9.65
CA TRP A 46 5.01 -11.91 10.31
C TRP A 46 6.08 -10.93 9.80
N ILE A 47 6.61 -11.16 8.60
CA ILE A 47 7.71 -10.34 8.06
C ILE A 47 7.46 -9.83 6.65
N HIS A 48 6.23 -9.88 6.13
CA HIS A 48 5.94 -9.43 4.77
C HIS A 48 4.86 -8.35 4.80
N PRO A 49 5.11 -7.17 4.22
CA PRO A 49 4.01 -6.30 3.86
C PRO A 49 3.20 -6.93 2.72
N ASP A 50 1.91 -6.62 2.65
CA ASP A 50 1.09 -7.08 1.52
C ASP A 50 1.45 -6.30 0.25
N MET A 51 1.75 -5.01 0.39
CA MET A 51 2.15 -4.14 -0.73
C MET A 51 3.22 -3.13 -0.31
N ILE A 52 4.04 -2.74 -1.28
CA ILE A 52 5.00 -1.64 -1.20
C ILE A 52 4.63 -0.56 -2.22
N GLY A 53 4.88 0.71 -1.89
CA GLY A 53 4.72 1.81 -2.83
C GLY A 53 5.81 2.87 -2.68
N ILE A 54 6.17 3.51 -3.79
CA ILE A 54 7.11 4.63 -3.82
C ILE A 54 6.44 5.88 -4.37
N GLU A 55 6.57 6.97 -3.61
CA GLU A 55 6.22 8.31 -4.05
C GLU A 55 7.52 9.07 -4.34
N PHE A 56 7.74 9.48 -5.59
CA PHE A 56 8.86 10.36 -5.94
C PHE A 56 8.45 11.81 -5.71
N SER A 57 9.30 12.58 -5.04
CA SER A 57 9.06 14.02 -4.91
C SER A 57 9.20 14.71 -6.26
N SER A 58 8.09 15.23 -6.78
CA SER A 58 8.07 16.04 -8.00
C SER A 58 8.25 17.51 -7.64
N PHE A 59 9.44 18.06 -7.86
CA PHE A 59 9.66 19.50 -7.75
C PHE A 59 9.41 20.19 -9.08
N LYS A 60 8.90 21.42 -9.04
CA LYS A 60 8.49 22.17 -10.23
C LYS A 60 9.62 22.45 -11.23
N THR A 61 10.89 22.46 -10.77
CA THR A 61 12.04 22.74 -11.62
C THR A 61 13.23 21.83 -11.34
N ASP A 62 14.02 21.62 -12.39
CA ASP A 62 15.24 20.80 -12.37
C ASP A 62 16.30 21.35 -11.40
N GLU A 63 16.38 22.67 -11.22
CA GLU A 63 17.32 23.32 -10.32
C GLU A 63 16.98 23.04 -8.86
N THR A 64 15.69 23.11 -8.51
CA THR A 64 15.20 22.84 -7.16
C THR A 64 15.43 21.37 -6.79
N GLN A 65 15.18 20.46 -7.74
CA GLN A 65 15.43 19.04 -7.54
C GLN A 65 16.92 18.73 -7.33
N ARG A 66 17.82 19.40 -8.06
CA ARG A 66 19.28 19.26 -7.88
C ARG A 66 19.74 19.78 -6.52
N LEU A 67 19.24 20.95 -6.10
CA LEU A 67 19.56 21.52 -4.80
C LEU A 67 19.14 20.58 -3.66
N ILE A 68 17.93 20.05 -3.69
CA ILE A 68 17.45 19.12 -2.66
C ILE A 68 18.25 17.82 -2.66
N ARG A 69 18.51 17.22 -3.83
CA ARG A 69 19.41 16.04 -3.93
C ARG A 69 20.79 16.31 -3.31
N SER A 70 21.30 17.53 -3.44
CA SER A 70 22.61 17.90 -2.87
C SER A 70 22.57 18.19 -1.37
N LEU A 71 21.40 18.50 -0.81
CA LEU A 71 21.22 18.86 0.61
C LEU A 71 20.73 17.69 1.46
N ASN A 72 19.73 16.94 0.98
CA ASN A 72 19.12 15.79 1.66
C ASN A 72 18.59 14.79 0.61
N SER A 73 19.21 13.61 0.52
CA SER A 73 18.71 12.52 -0.32
C SER A 73 17.38 11.95 0.17
N VAL A 74 17.07 12.09 1.46
CA VAL A 74 15.88 11.55 2.13
C VAL A 74 14.57 12.20 1.64
N ASP A 75 14.63 13.42 1.10
CA ASP A 75 13.45 14.15 0.60
C ASP A 75 13.16 13.92 -0.90
N THR A 76 13.80 12.92 -1.51
CA THR A 76 13.67 12.67 -2.96
C THR A 76 12.62 11.60 -3.30
N PHE A 77 12.39 10.68 -2.37
CA PHE A 77 11.35 9.66 -2.46
C PHE A 77 10.86 9.29 -1.07
N ARG A 78 9.67 8.67 -1.01
CA ARG A 78 9.10 8.10 0.20
C ARG A 78 8.67 6.67 -0.09
N LEU A 79 9.12 5.74 0.74
CA LEU A 79 8.65 4.36 0.71
C LEU A 79 7.49 4.19 1.68
N ASN A 80 6.43 3.59 1.15
CA ASN A 80 5.24 3.25 1.87
C ASN A 80 5.10 1.73 1.92
N SER A 81 4.59 1.23 3.03
CA SER A 81 4.30 -0.19 3.22
C SER A 81 2.88 -0.35 3.73
N TYR A 82 2.16 -1.32 3.17
CA TYR A 82 0.73 -1.48 3.40
C TYR A 82 0.39 -2.90 3.85
N GLU A 83 -0.46 -2.98 4.86
CA GLU A 83 -1.11 -4.20 5.34
C GLU A 83 -2.61 -4.09 5.02
N LEU A 84 -3.11 -5.01 4.20
CA LEU A 84 -4.46 -4.96 3.65
C LEU A 84 -5.40 -5.90 4.42
N LYS A 85 -6.61 -5.43 4.69
CA LYS A 85 -7.68 -6.18 5.35
C LYS A 85 -8.99 -5.96 4.61
N LYS A 86 -9.84 -6.99 4.61
CA LYS A 86 -11.18 -6.86 4.02
C LYS A 86 -12.07 -6.00 4.89
N GLU A 87 -12.03 -6.25 6.19
CA GLU A 87 -12.92 -5.64 7.15
C GLU A 87 -12.26 -5.50 8.53
N ILE A 88 -12.67 -4.46 9.26
CA ILE A 88 -12.35 -4.23 10.66
C ILE A 88 -13.65 -3.80 11.35
N ARG A 89 -14.26 -4.71 12.12
CA ARG A 89 -15.56 -4.46 12.78
C ARG A 89 -15.45 -4.29 14.29
N THR A 90 -14.43 -4.89 14.91
CA THR A 90 -14.26 -4.93 16.36
C THR A 90 -12.89 -4.43 16.83
N ASP A 91 -12.80 -4.02 18.10
CA ASP A 91 -11.52 -3.62 18.72
C ASP A 91 -10.47 -4.73 18.67
N TYR A 92 -10.89 -6.00 18.77
CA TYR A 92 -9.99 -7.15 18.70
C TYR A 92 -9.39 -7.31 17.30
N GLU A 93 -10.23 -7.24 16.25
CA GLU A 93 -9.78 -7.29 14.85
C GLU A 93 -8.88 -6.11 14.51
N LEU A 94 -9.22 -4.91 15.00
CA LEU A 94 -8.41 -3.71 14.86
C LEU A 94 -7.03 -3.96 15.47
N LYS A 95 -6.94 -4.32 16.75
CA LYS A 95 -5.65 -4.54 17.43
C LYS A 95 -4.82 -5.59 16.73
N LYS A 96 -5.43 -6.74 16.38
CA LYS A 96 -4.74 -7.80 15.67
C LYS A 96 -4.15 -7.31 14.34
N SER A 97 -4.96 -6.65 13.52
CA SER A 97 -4.54 -6.15 12.21
C SER A 97 -3.54 -5.00 12.31
N TYR A 98 -3.72 -4.13 13.30
CA TYR A 98 -2.85 -3.00 13.55
C TYR A 98 -1.46 -3.46 13.99
N PHE A 99 -1.36 -4.42 14.92
CA PHE A 99 -0.06 -4.95 15.33
C PHE A 99 0.61 -5.80 14.24
N GLN A 100 -0.17 -6.42 13.35
CA GLN A 100 0.37 -7.02 12.12
C GLN A 100 1.02 -5.95 11.24
N ALA A 101 0.33 -4.83 10.98
CA ALA A 101 0.88 -3.71 10.23
C ALA A 101 2.11 -3.08 10.92
N VAL A 102 2.11 -2.98 12.25
CA VAL A 102 3.30 -2.53 13.00
C VAL A 102 4.49 -3.46 12.74
N SER A 103 4.29 -4.78 12.78
CA SER A 103 5.35 -5.77 12.52
C SER A 103 5.85 -5.71 11.07
N ASN A 104 4.92 -5.63 10.11
CA ASN A 104 5.21 -5.82 8.69
C ASN A 104 5.63 -4.52 7.96
N SER A 105 5.25 -3.35 8.49
CA SER A 105 5.33 -2.08 7.75
C SER A 105 6.10 -0.98 8.46
N SER A 106 6.58 -1.20 9.70
CA SER A 106 7.35 -0.17 10.44
C SER A 106 8.75 0.10 9.88
N TRP A 107 9.22 -0.69 8.91
CA TRP A 107 10.52 -0.51 8.26
C TRP A 107 10.51 0.63 7.22
N ALA A 108 9.33 0.99 6.69
CA ALA A 108 9.17 1.99 5.64
C ALA A 108 9.01 3.40 6.21
N ASN A 109 9.10 4.43 5.36
CA ASN A 109 8.88 5.81 5.81
C ASN A 109 7.46 6.02 6.35
N TYR A 110 6.48 5.36 5.75
CA TYR A 110 5.11 5.36 6.19
C TYR A 110 4.50 3.96 6.10
N GLY A 111 4.10 3.41 7.25
CA GLY A 111 3.34 2.16 7.33
C GLY A 111 1.85 2.42 7.46
N TYR A 112 1.02 1.66 6.74
CA TYR A 112 -0.43 1.82 6.73
C TYR A 112 -1.17 0.49 6.93
N LEU A 113 -2.23 0.52 7.72
CA LEU A 113 -3.29 -0.47 7.73
C LEU A 113 -4.41 0.00 6.78
N VAL A 114 -4.78 -0.82 5.83
CA VAL A 114 -5.79 -0.51 4.81
C VAL A 114 -6.97 -1.46 4.98
N ALA A 115 -8.19 -0.95 5.01
CA ALA A 115 -9.37 -1.81 5.01
C ALA A 115 -10.50 -1.29 4.12
N LEU A 116 -11.18 -2.21 3.43
CA LEU A 116 -12.34 -1.90 2.57
C LEU A 116 -13.59 -1.57 3.41
N GLU A 117 -13.83 -2.34 4.48
CA GLU A 117 -14.94 -2.11 5.39
C GLU A 117 -14.43 -1.77 6.80
N ILE A 118 -14.70 -0.56 7.27
CA ILE A 118 -14.40 -0.15 8.64
C ILE A 118 -15.70 0.21 9.33
N ASN A 119 -15.94 -0.36 10.52
CA ASN A 119 -17.08 0.02 11.34
C ASN A 119 -16.87 1.43 11.92
N SER A 120 -17.66 2.40 11.46
CA SER A 120 -17.52 3.82 11.81
C SER A 120 -18.06 4.21 13.19
N ASN A 121 -18.20 3.27 14.13
CA ASN A 121 -18.62 3.60 15.49
C ASN A 121 -17.53 4.41 16.22
N SER A 122 -17.94 5.28 17.15
CA SER A 122 -17.04 6.19 17.85
C SER A 122 -15.99 5.48 18.71
N SER A 123 -16.32 4.33 19.30
CA SER A 123 -15.38 3.56 20.11
C SER A 123 -14.20 3.06 19.28
N LEU A 124 -14.48 2.46 18.12
CA LEU A 124 -13.45 1.92 17.24
C LEU A 124 -12.58 3.04 16.65
N MET A 125 -13.18 4.17 16.26
CA MET A 125 -12.45 5.35 15.79
C MET A 125 -11.52 5.93 16.85
N ASN A 126 -11.97 6.03 18.11
CA ASN A 126 -11.11 6.48 19.20
C ASN A 126 -9.95 5.52 19.46
N GLU A 127 -10.17 4.20 19.35
CA GLU A 127 -9.10 3.23 19.52
C GLU A 127 -8.09 3.28 18.37
N MET A 128 -8.56 3.48 17.13
CA MET A 128 -7.71 3.72 15.96
C MET A 128 -6.80 4.95 16.15
N GLU A 129 -7.37 6.05 16.64
CA GLU A 129 -6.63 7.28 16.94
C GLU A 129 -5.54 7.01 17.99
N ARG A 130 -5.90 6.37 19.12
CA ARG A 130 -4.96 6.01 20.19
C ARG A 130 -3.80 5.13 19.69
N LEU A 131 -4.09 4.15 18.83
CA LEU A 131 -3.08 3.29 18.23
C LEU A 131 -2.17 4.07 17.27
N ASN A 132 -2.74 4.90 16.39
CA ASN A 132 -1.99 5.79 15.50
C ASN A 132 -1.05 6.72 16.27
N GLU A 133 -1.54 7.36 17.33
CA GLU A 133 -0.73 8.22 18.17
C GLU A 133 0.43 7.47 18.84
N SER A 134 0.18 6.24 19.29
CA SER A 134 1.16 5.43 20.03
C SER A 134 2.24 4.82 19.13
N PHE A 135 1.88 4.33 17.94
CA PHE A 135 2.75 3.49 17.11
C PHE A 135 3.06 4.05 15.72
N GLY A 136 2.26 5.01 15.26
CA GLY A 136 2.50 5.75 14.02
C GLY A 136 2.09 5.05 12.72
N ILE A 137 1.43 3.88 12.78
CA ILE A 137 0.83 3.28 11.58
C ILE A 137 -0.44 4.07 11.22
N GLY A 138 -0.50 4.54 9.97
CA GLY A 138 -1.65 5.23 9.42
C GLY A 138 -2.78 4.25 9.09
N ILE A 139 -3.99 4.77 8.89
CA ILE A 139 -5.16 3.97 8.56
C ILE A 139 -5.85 4.56 7.34
N ILE A 140 -6.08 3.72 6.33
CA ILE A 140 -6.76 4.08 5.09
C ILE A 140 -8.07 3.29 5.01
N GLU A 141 -9.17 4.02 4.85
CA GLU A 141 -10.44 3.44 4.44
C GLU A 141 -10.47 3.39 2.91
N LEU A 142 -10.33 2.19 2.37
CA LEU A 142 -10.51 1.94 0.95
C LEU A 142 -12.00 1.85 0.64
N LYS A 143 -12.43 2.47 -0.45
CA LYS A 143 -13.78 2.33 -0.99
C LYS A 143 -13.76 1.48 -2.25
N SER A 144 -14.89 0.87 -2.56
CA SER A 144 -15.07 0.10 -3.80
C SER A 144 -14.85 0.96 -5.05
N ASN A 145 -15.20 2.24 -4.96
CA ASN A 145 -14.64 3.27 -5.83
C ASN A 145 -13.32 3.78 -5.22
N PRO A 146 -12.15 3.40 -5.74
CA PRO A 146 -10.87 3.74 -5.12
C PRO A 146 -10.66 5.26 -4.99
N PHE A 147 -11.23 6.06 -5.89
CA PHE A 147 -11.09 7.53 -5.87
C PHE A 147 -11.75 8.20 -4.65
N GLU A 148 -12.70 7.53 -4.00
CA GLU A 148 -13.37 8.00 -2.79
C GLU A 148 -12.69 7.55 -1.49
N SER A 149 -11.63 6.76 -1.62
CA SER A 149 -10.87 6.27 -0.47
C SER A 149 -10.18 7.40 0.26
N LYS A 150 -10.08 7.29 1.58
CA LYS A 150 -9.52 8.35 2.42
C LYS A 150 -8.57 7.82 3.48
N ILE A 151 -7.59 8.65 3.80
CA ILE A 151 -6.75 8.45 4.98
C ILE A 151 -7.57 8.89 6.19
N LEU A 152 -7.92 7.95 7.07
CA LEU A 152 -8.60 8.25 8.34
C LEU A 152 -7.60 8.86 9.33
N PHE A 153 -6.42 8.24 9.43
CA PHE A 153 -5.34 8.68 10.31
C PHE A 153 -4.02 8.64 9.53
N PRO A 154 -3.26 9.75 9.46
CA PRO A 154 -2.01 9.78 8.71
C PRO A 154 -0.93 8.94 9.41
N ALA A 155 -0.09 8.27 8.63
CA ALA A 155 1.08 7.59 9.18
C ALA A 155 2.13 8.60 9.65
N LYS A 156 2.87 8.25 10.70
CA LYS A 156 4.01 9.05 11.18
C LYS A 156 5.26 8.65 10.42
N TYR A 157 6.04 9.64 10.01
CA TYR A 157 7.33 9.40 9.34
C TYR A 157 8.27 8.59 10.22
N LYS A 158 8.96 7.61 9.61
CA LYS A 158 10.07 6.85 10.19
C LYS A 158 11.27 6.83 9.24
N GLU A 159 12.45 6.63 9.80
CA GLU A 159 13.63 6.30 8.99
C GLU A 159 13.53 4.86 8.48
N LEU A 160 14.16 4.59 7.33
CA LEU A 160 14.16 3.26 6.75
C LEU A 160 14.98 2.27 7.60
N ASP A 161 14.37 1.13 7.95
CA ASP A 161 15.08 0.04 8.60
C ASP A 161 15.71 -0.89 7.57
N PHE A 162 16.97 -0.60 7.22
CA PHE A 162 17.73 -1.38 6.24
C PHE A 162 17.93 -2.84 6.63
N LYS A 163 17.90 -3.21 7.92
CA LYS A 163 18.02 -4.62 8.33
C LYS A 163 16.79 -5.42 7.88
N THR A 164 15.61 -4.81 7.99
CA THR A 164 14.37 -5.42 7.54
C THR A 164 14.29 -5.44 6.02
N ILE A 165 14.72 -4.36 5.35
CA ILE A 165 14.81 -4.29 3.87
C ILE A 165 15.73 -5.39 3.32
N ASP A 166 16.93 -5.54 3.88
CA ASP A 166 17.92 -6.56 3.45
C ASP A 166 17.33 -7.97 3.57
N LYS A 167 16.71 -8.27 4.71
CA LYS A 167 16.00 -9.53 4.93
C LYS A 167 14.88 -9.76 3.92
N LEU A 168 14.09 -8.74 3.59
CA LEU A 168 13.01 -8.81 2.60
C LEU A 168 13.53 -9.09 1.19
N CYS A 169 14.62 -8.42 0.79
CA CYS A 169 15.30 -8.70 -0.48
C CYS A 169 15.81 -10.15 -0.55
N ASP A 170 16.30 -10.71 0.56
CA ASP A 170 16.78 -12.08 0.63
C ASP A 170 15.71 -13.15 0.49
N ILE A 171 14.49 -12.85 0.92
CA ILE A 171 13.40 -13.82 0.91
C ILE A 171 12.43 -13.64 -0.25
N ASN A 172 12.35 -12.48 -0.90
CA ASN A 172 11.38 -12.20 -1.95
C ASN A 172 12.01 -11.48 -3.15
N ASP A 173 12.05 -12.15 -4.30
CA ASP A 173 12.69 -11.65 -5.51
C ASP A 173 11.98 -10.43 -6.11
N ASP A 174 10.65 -10.36 -6.01
CA ASP A 174 9.88 -9.21 -6.47
C ASP A 174 10.18 -7.96 -5.62
N PHE A 175 10.27 -8.13 -4.30
CA PHE A 175 10.69 -7.06 -3.39
C PHE A 175 12.12 -6.61 -3.72
N ARG A 176 13.05 -7.54 -3.89
CA ARG A 176 14.45 -7.25 -4.28
C ARG A 176 14.48 -6.43 -5.57
N LYS A 177 13.82 -6.90 -6.62
CA LYS A 177 13.79 -6.23 -7.93
C LYS A 177 13.17 -4.84 -7.84
N TYR A 178 12.14 -4.67 -7.01
CA TYR A 178 11.54 -3.36 -6.75
C TYR A 178 12.54 -2.38 -6.12
N ILE A 179 13.29 -2.81 -5.10
CA ILE A 179 14.32 -1.99 -4.45
C ILE A 179 15.49 -1.68 -5.40
N GLU A 180 15.93 -2.64 -6.23
CA GLU A 180 16.96 -2.44 -7.26
C GLU A 180 16.56 -1.34 -8.25
N LEU A 181 15.32 -1.36 -8.76
CA LEU A 181 14.84 -0.34 -9.68
C LEU A 181 14.80 1.06 -9.04
N ILE A 182 14.47 1.14 -7.75
CA ILE A 182 14.51 2.40 -7.00
C ILE A 182 15.94 2.91 -6.86
N GLU A 183 16.88 2.03 -6.48
CA GLU A 183 18.30 2.37 -6.38
C GLU A 183 18.84 2.88 -7.72
N GLU A 184 18.55 2.18 -8.82
CA GLU A 184 18.93 2.59 -10.17
C GLU A 184 18.36 3.98 -10.53
N ILE A 185 17.10 4.28 -10.19
CA ILE A 185 16.53 5.62 -10.42
C ILE A 185 17.29 6.71 -9.64
N MET A 186 17.76 6.37 -8.44
CA MET A 186 18.46 7.30 -7.54
C MET A 186 19.90 7.57 -7.99
N THR A 187 20.57 6.59 -8.59
CA THR A 187 21.97 6.69 -9.02
C THR A 187 22.13 6.98 -10.51
N ALA A 188 21.07 6.83 -11.32
CA ALA A 188 21.11 7.05 -12.75
C ALA A 188 21.29 8.52 -13.17
N ASP A 189 21.99 8.69 -14.30
CA ASP A 189 21.99 9.93 -15.07
C ASP A 189 20.60 10.27 -15.60
N LYS A 190 20.30 11.58 -15.74
CA LYS A 190 18.98 12.10 -16.19
C LYS A 190 18.40 11.38 -17.41
N LYS A 191 19.24 11.00 -18.39
CA LYS A 191 18.82 10.33 -19.63
C LYS A 191 18.25 8.93 -19.37
N ASN A 192 18.72 8.25 -18.33
CA ASN A 192 18.33 6.88 -17.99
C ASN A 192 17.14 6.85 -17.00
N ILE A 193 16.96 7.89 -16.18
CA ILE A 193 15.85 7.97 -15.20
C ILE A 193 14.49 7.72 -15.85
N VAL A 194 14.23 8.31 -17.03
CA VAL A 194 12.95 8.13 -17.73
C VAL A 194 12.73 6.68 -18.13
N ARG A 195 13.79 6.01 -18.63
CA ARG A 195 13.74 4.60 -19.01
C ARG A 195 13.48 3.71 -17.80
N ILE A 196 14.21 3.92 -16.70
CA ILE A 196 14.09 3.07 -15.50
C ILE A 196 12.76 3.31 -14.79
N LYS A 197 12.25 4.55 -14.76
CA LYS A 197 10.89 4.84 -14.27
C LYS A 197 9.82 4.11 -15.06
N LYS A 198 9.98 4.00 -16.39
CA LYS A 198 9.08 3.20 -17.24
C LYS A 198 9.17 1.71 -16.92
N GLU A 199 10.38 1.20 -16.67
CA GLU A 199 10.60 -0.19 -16.25
C GLU A 199 9.94 -0.47 -14.88
N LEU A 200 10.04 0.47 -13.93
CA LEU A 200 9.36 0.37 -12.63
C LEU A 200 7.83 0.45 -12.76
N ASP A 201 7.33 1.31 -13.65
CA ASP A 201 5.89 1.40 -13.96
C ASP A 201 5.38 0.10 -14.59
N GLU A 202 6.10 -0.47 -15.56
CA GLU A 202 5.78 -1.77 -16.17
C GLU A 202 5.90 -2.95 -15.19
N PHE A 203 6.75 -2.84 -14.17
CA PHE A 203 6.89 -3.83 -13.10
C PHE A 203 5.82 -3.69 -12.00
N SER A 204 5.20 -2.51 -11.88
CA SER A 204 4.16 -2.21 -10.90
C SER A 204 2.87 -3.00 -11.17
N ASP A 205 2.01 -3.07 -10.16
CA ASP A 205 0.74 -3.79 -10.30
C ASP A 205 -0.20 -3.10 -11.29
N ASN A 206 -1.06 -3.90 -11.92
CA ASN A 206 -2.09 -3.41 -12.81
C ASN A 206 -3.07 -2.47 -12.09
N ILE A 207 -3.77 -1.64 -12.87
CA ILE A 207 -4.75 -0.68 -12.38
C ILE A 207 -6.01 -0.70 -13.23
N LEU A 208 -7.07 -0.10 -12.69
CA LEU A 208 -8.31 0.21 -13.42
C LEU A 208 -8.27 1.68 -13.82
N ASN A 209 -8.52 1.99 -15.09
CA ASN A 209 -8.20 3.30 -15.65
C ASN A 209 -9.33 4.33 -15.49
N ASN A 210 -10.56 3.85 -15.33
CA ASN A 210 -11.75 4.68 -15.29
C ASN A 210 -12.84 4.04 -14.42
N GLU A 211 -13.83 4.86 -14.06
CA GLU A 211 -14.95 4.47 -13.21
C GLU A 211 -15.75 3.30 -13.78
N SER A 212 -15.94 3.23 -15.10
CA SER A 212 -16.66 2.13 -15.75
C SER A 212 -15.93 0.78 -15.60
N GLU A 213 -14.60 0.77 -15.71
CA GLU A 213 -13.79 -0.41 -15.44
C GLU A 213 -13.90 -0.86 -13.97
N ILE A 214 -13.89 0.10 -13.04
CA ILE A 214 -14.03 -0.16 -11.60
C ILE A 214 -15.40 -0.75 -11.29
N GLU A 215 -16.47 -0.15 -11.81
CA GLU A 215 -17.84 -0.63 -11.61
C GLU A 215 -18.01 -2.05 -12.16
N MET A 216 -17.57 -2.28 -13.41
CA MET A 216 -17.64 -3.60 -14.04
C MET A 216 -16.84 -4.64 -13.24
N TYR A 217 -15.66 -4.27 -12.75
CA TYR A 217 -14.83 -5.12 -11.92
C TYR A 217 -15.53 -5.48 -10.60
N CYS A 218 -16.06 -4.47 -9.90
CA CYS A 218 -16.77 -4.67 -8.64
C CYS A 218 -18.00 -5.57 -8.81
N ARG A 219 -18.83 -5.33 -9.84
CA ARG A 219 -19.98 -6.18 -10.18
C ARG A 219 -19.57 -7.62 -10.46
N LYS A 220 -18.50 -7.83 -11.23
CA LYS A 220 -17.97 -9.18 -11.55
C LYS A 220 -17.48 -9.91 -10.30
N LYS A 221 -16.90 -9.19 -9.34
CA LYS A 221 -16.31 -9.72 -8.12
C LYS A 221 -17.25 -9.74 -6.91
N GLY A 222 -18.48 -9.25 -7.07
CA GLY A 222 -19.44 -9.16 -5.96
C GLY A 222 -19.03 -8.15 -4.88
N ILE A 223 -18.24 -7.14 -5.24
CA ILE A 223 -17.88 -6.04 -4.35
C ILE A 223 -19.00 -4.99 -4.45
N PRO A 224 -19.63 -4.59 -3.32
CA PRO A 224 -20.67 -3.55 -3.34
C PRO A 224 -20.11 -2.26 -3.93
N PHE A 225 -20.71 -1.71 -4.99
CA PHE A 225 -20.26 -0.50 -5.67
C PHE A 225 -21.41 0.51 -5.66
N GLU A 226 -21.31 1.50 -4.76
CA GLU A 226 -22.35 2.45 -4.35
C GLU A 226 -23.69 1.81 -3.95
N ASP A 227 -24.37 2.42 -2.98
CA ASP A 227 -25.77 2.12 -2.74
C ASP A 227 -26.52 2.59 -3.98
N VAL A 228 -26.88 1.67 -4.87
CA VAL A 228 -28.04 1.90 -5.73
C VAL A 228 -29.18 2.11 -4.75
N VAL A 229 -29.51 3.37 -4.46
CA VAL A 229 -30.76 3.73 -3.84
C VAL A 229 -31.79 3.27 -4.86
N ASP A 230 -32.31 2.06 -4.66
CA ASP A 230 -33.50 1.60 -5.34
C ASP A 230 -34.61 2.60 -4.95
N GLU A 231 -34.84 3.62 -5.78
CA GLU A 231 -36.05 4.45 -5.76
C GLU A 231 -37.28 3.64 -6.19
#